data_AF-A0A5N5V632-F1
#
_entry.id   AF-A0A5N5V632-F1
#
_cell.length_a   1.000
_cell.length_b   1.000
_cell.length_c   1.000
_cell.angle_alpha   90.00
_cell.angle_beta   90.00
_cell.angle_gamma   90.00
#
_symmetry.space_group_name_H-M   'P 1'
#
loop_
_entity.id
_entity.type
_entity.pdbx_description
1 polymer ?
#
loop_
_entity_poly.entity_id
_entity_poly.type
_entity_poly.pdbx_seq_one_letter_code
_entity_poly.pdbx_strand_id
1 'polypeptide(L)'
;MTEQRTPFQHAVANPSVRKDIAAAVRDGIPVEQLAEAFNISESTVRSYAAEWRGAHRKVQLLTDWEKSAIIEGCARGARRRWERTYSPEVVRQVLGEV
;
A
#
# COMPACT_ATOMS: atom_id res chain seq x y z
N MET A 1 14.81 6.08 -35.67
CA MET A 1 14.53 5.41 -34.39
C MET A 1 13.25 6.04 -33.86
N THR A 2 12.13 5.31 -33.85
CA THR A 2 10.86 5.82 -33.32
C THR A 2 10.93 5.81 -31.80
N GLU A 3 10.99 7.00 -31.23
CA GLU A 3 10.95 7.25 -29.79
C GLU A 3 9.55 6.85 -29.28
N GLN A 4 9.42 5.63 -28.74
CA GLN A 4 8.18 5.18 -28.12
C GLN A 4 8.01 5.96 -26.81
N ARG A 5 7.26 7.06 -26.86
CA ARG A 5 6.84 7.78 -25.66
C ARG A 5 5.89 6.91 -24.87
N THR A 6 6.34 6.39 -23.72
CA THR A 6 5.46 5.66 -22.81
C THR A 6 4.34 6.60 -22.36
N PRO A 7 3.06 6.24 -22.53
CA PRO A 7 1.96 7.11 -22.16
C PRO A 7 1.97 7.33 -20.65
N PHE A 8 1.75 8.58 -20.25
CA PHE A 8 1.62 8.98 -18.85
C PHE A 8 0.52 8.15 -18.18
N GLN A 9 0.85 7.54 -17.03
CA GLN A 9 -0.06 6.69 -16.29
C GLN A 9 -0.63 7.46 -15.09
N HIS A 10 -1.96 7.51 -14.98
CA HIS A 10 -2.60 8.17 -13.84
C HIS A 10 -2.33 7.45 -12.50
N ALA A 11 -2.29 6.11 -12.54
CA ALA A 11 -2.08 5.26 -11.37
C ALA A 11 -1.48 3.93 -11.78
N VAL A 12 -0.52 3.44 -10.99
CA VAL A 12 0.02 2.09 -11.16
C VAL A 12 -1.06 1.07 -10.82
N ALA A 13 -1.39 0.19 -11.77
CA ALA A 13 -2.46 -0.79 -11.59
C ALA A 13 -2.12 -1.87 -10.55
N ASN A 14 -0.84 -2.27 -10.48
CA ASN A 14 -0.38 -3.30 -9.57
C ASN A 14 -0.33 -2.79 -8.12
N PRO A 15 -1.14 -3.33 -7.19
CA PRO A 15 -1.15 -2.92 -5.80
C PRO A 15 0.17 -3.13 -5.06
N SER A 16 0.94 -4.16 -5.42
CA SER A 16 2.26 -4.42 -4.83
C SER A 16 3.22 -3.27 -5.15
N VAL A 17 3.27 -2.86 -6.42
CA VAL A 17 4.15 -1.78 -6.87
C VAL A 17 3.79 -0.44 -6.22
N ARG A 18 2.49 -0.13 -6.05
CA ARG A 18 2.06 1.06 -5.31
C ARG A 18 2.59 1.08 -3.88
N LYS A 19 2.64 -0.08 -3.23
CA LYS A 19 3.19 -0.24 -1.89
C LYS A 19 4.71 -0.11 -1.86
N ASP A 20 5.42 -0.67 -2.85
CA ASP A 20 6.86 -0.51 -2.98
C ASP A 20 7.25 0.96 -3.17
N ILE A 21 6.47 1.70 -3.97
CA ILE A 21 6.60 3.17 -4.11
C ILE A 21 6.39 3.86 -2.75
N ALA A 22 5.35 3.49 -2.01
CA ALA A 22 5.09 4.08 -0.69
C ALA A 22 6.21 3.78 0.33
N ALA A 23 6.77 2.57 0.31
CA ALA A 23 7.90 2.17 1.14
C ALA A 23 9.18 2.94 0.75
N ALA A 24 9.44 3.08 -0.55
CA ALA A 24 10.55 3.88 -1.08
C ALA A 24 10.49 5.35 -0.60
N VAL A 25 9.31 5.96 -0.62
CA VAL A 25 9.12 7.33 -0.07
C VAL A 25 9.42 7.38 1.42
N ARG A 26 9.00 6.38 2.22
CA ARG A 26 9.35 6.30 3.64
C ARG A 26 10.86 6.19 3.84
N ASP A 27 11.53 5.40 3.00
CA ASP A 27 12.97 5.12 3.09
C ASP A 27 13.81 6.30 2.59
N GLY A 28 13.17 7.40 2.15
CA GLY A 28 13.81 8.66 1.82
C GLY A 28 14.04 8.88 0.33
N ILE A 29 13.52 8.01 -0.54
CA ILE A 29 13.62 8.21 -1.99
C ILE A 29 12.74 9.43 -2.39
N PRO A 30 13.31 10.39 -3.14
CA PRO A 30 12.56 11.57 -3.59
C PRO A 30 11.32 11.21 -4.41
N VAL A 31 10.26 11.99 -4.21
CA VAL A 31 8.95 11.76 -4.85
C VAL A 31 9.04 11.97 -6.36
N GLU A 32 9.78 12.99 -6.78
CA GLU A 32 10.06 13.33 -8.17
C GLU A 32 10.75 12.18 -8.91
N GLN A 33 11.70 11.52 -8.26
CA GLN A 33 12.42 10.39 -8.84
C GLN A 33 11.50 9.19 -9.06
N LEU A 34 10.61 8.91 -8.12
CA LEU A 34 9.62 7.84 -8.25
C LEU A 34 8.54 8.19 -9.28
N ALA A 35 8.11 9.44 -9.34
CA ALA A 35 7.15 9.90 -10.34
C ALA A 35 7.70 9.71 -11.76
N GLU A 36 8.96 10.08 -11.99
CA GLU A 36 9.65 9.86 -13.25
C GLU A 36 9.83 8.36 -13.56
N ALA A 37 10.36 7.59 -12.61
CA ALA A 37 10.64 6.16 -12.80
C ALA A 37 9.40 5.33 -13.16
N PHE A 38 8.23 5.69 -12.59
CA PHE A 38 6.97 4.99 -12.84
C PHE A 38 6.05 5.71 -13.83
N ASN A 39 6.50 6.82 -14.43
CA ASN A 39 5.73 7.65 -15.36
C ASN A 39 4.33 8.03 -14.84
N ILE A 40 4.26 8.44 -13.56
CA ILE A 40 3.06 8.88 -12.85
C ILE A 40 3.23 10.29 -12.27
N SER A 41 2.16 10.89 -11.75
CA SER A 41 2.29 12.20 -11.09
C SER A 41 2.93 12.10 -9.69
N GLU A 42 3.62 13.15 -9.27
CA GLU A 42 4.07 13.28 -7.88
C GLU A 42 2.93 13.22 -6.87
N SER A 43 1.75 13.77 -7.21
CA SER A 43 0.58 13.73 -6.33
C SER A 43 0.07 12.30 -6.17
N THR A 44 0.14 11.46 -7.22
CA THR A 44 -0.14 10.02 -7.14
C THR A 44 0.83 9.32 -6.19
N VAL A 45 2.14 9.59 -6.30
CA VAL A 45 3.17 9.04 -5.39
C VAL A 45 2.89 9.45 -3.94
N ARG A 46 2.60 10.73 -3.69
CA ARG A 46 2.25 11.25 -2.36
C ARG A 46 0.98 10.59 -1.81
N SER A 47 -0.01 10.32 -2.66
CA SER A 47 -1.24 9.61 -2.28
C SER A 47 -0.93 8.19 -1.79
N TYR A 48 -0.10 7.43 -2.51
CA TYR A 48 0.30 6.08 -2.09
C TYR A 48 1.04 6.11 -0.74
N ALA A 49 1.96 7.06 -0.56
CA ALA A 49 2.66 7.25 0.70
C ALA A 49 1.72 7.64 1.86
N ALA A 50 0.66 8.40 1.59
CA ALA A 50 -0.33 8.79 2.60
C ALA A 50 -1.23 7.60 3.01
N GLU A 51 -1.75 6.86 2.02
CA GLU A 51 -2.57 5.66 2.25
C GLU A 51 -1.82 4.62 3.07
N TRP A 52 -0.57 4.35 2.70
CA TRP A 52 0.27 3.37 3.38
C TRP A 52 0.61 3.79 4.83
N ARG A 53 0.93 5.07 5.06
CA ARG A 53 1.11 5.61 6.42
C ARG A 53 -0.15 5.49 7.27
N GLY A 54 -1.33 5.69 6.67
CA GLY A 54 -2.61 5.52 7.34
C GLY A 54 -2.85 4.08 7.80
N ALA A 55 -2.57 3.09 6.93
CA ALA A 55 -2.67 1.67 7.28
C ALA A 55 -1.65 1.28 8.36
N HIS A 56 -0.40 1.71 8.23
CA HIS A 56 0.66 1.41 9.20
C HIS A 56 0.33 1.97 10.58
N ARG A 57 -0.15 3.22 10.66
CA ARG A 57 -0.57 3.83 11.93
C ARG A 57 -1.71 3.05 12.59
N LYS A 58 -2.69 2.59 11.80
CA LYS A 58 -3.78 1.76 12.32
C LYS A 58 -3.27 0.43 12.88
N VAL A 59 -2.34 -0.24 12.18
CA VAL A 59 -1.74 -1.50 12.67
C VAL A 59 -0.96 -1.30 13.97
N GLN A 60 -0.22 -0.20 14.11
CA GLN A 60 0.49 0.14 15.35
C GLN A 60 -0.44 0.40 16.54
N LEU A 61 -1.70 0.80 16.27
CA LEU A 61 -2.71 1.02 17.30
C LEU A 61 -3.48 -0.26 17.67
N LEU A 62 -3.36 -1.33 16.89
CA LEU A 62 -4.01 -2.60 17.21
C LEU A 62 -3.35 -3.25 18.41
N THR A 63 -4.18 -3.74 19.32
CA THR A 63 -3.75 -4.59 20.42
C THR A 63 -3.31 -5.96 19.90
N ASP A 64 -2.52 -6.69 20.70
CA ASP A 64 -2.08 -8.04 20.34
C ASP A 64 -3.25 -9.03 20.24
N TRP A 65 -4.30 -8.80 21.01
CA TRP A 65 -5.56 -9.54 20.89
C TRP A 65 -6.25 -9.29 19.54
N GLU A 66 -6.37 -8.03 19.11
CA GLU A 66 -6.97 -7.71 17.81
C GLU A 66 -6.17 -8.30 16.65
N LYS A 67 -4.83 -8.21 16.69
CA LYS A 67 -3.97 -8.84 15.69
C LYS A 67 -4.21 -10.34 15.61
N SER A 68 -4.24 -11.01 16.77
CA SER A 68 -4.50 -12.46 16.85
C SER A 68 -5.90 -12.83 16.33
N ALA A 69 -6.92 -12.04 16.69
CA ALA A 69 -8.30 -12.24 16.22
C ALA A 69 -8.43 -12.09 14.70
N ILE A 70 -7.72 -11.13 14.10
CA ILE A 70 -7.65 -10.96 12.64
C ILE A 70 -6.98 -12.18 12.00
N ILE A 71 -5.83 -12.61 12.51
CA ILE A 71 -5.06 -13.76 11.97
C ILE A 71 -5.93 -15.02 12.00
N GLU A 72 -6.47 -15.37 13.17
CA GLU A 72 -7.32 -16.56 13.32
C GLU A 72 -8.60 -16.46 12.48
N GLY A 73 -9.23 -15.29 12.47
CA GLY A 73 -10.46 -15.07 11.71
C GLY A 73 -10.22 -15.21 10.20
N CYS A 74 -9.09 -14.73 9.69
CA CYS A 74 -8.71 -14.91 8.29
C CYS A 74 -8.42 -16.38 7.98
N ALA A 75 -7.72 -17.10 8.88
CA ALA A 75 -7.49 -18.54 8.74
C ALA A 75 -8.80 -19.36 8.68
N ARG A 76 -9.86 -18.89 9.36
CA ARG A 76 -11.20 -19.48 9.32
C ARG A 76 -12.07 -18.98 8.14
N GLY A 77 -11.52 -18.19 7.22
CA GLY A 77 -12.22 -17.70 6.02
C GLY A 77 -13.01 -16.39 6.20
N ALA A 78 -12.92 -15.73 7.36
CA ALA A 78 -13.64 -14.48 7.65
C ALA A 78 -12.93 -13.22 7.14
N ARG A 79 -11.98 -13.33 6.21
CA ARG A 79 -11.15 -12.21 5.70
C ARG A 79 -11.98 -10.99 5.30
N ARG A 80 -13.01 -11.17 4.46
CA ARG A 80 -13.89 -10.08 3.99
C ARG A 80 -14.54 -9.29 5.14
N ARG A 81 -14.82 -9.93 6.27
CA ARG A 81 -15.39 -9.25 7.45
C ARG A 81 -14.36 -8.30 8.04
N TRP A 82 -13.13 -8.77 8.26
CA TRP A 82 -12.06 -7.97 8.83
C TRP A 82 -11.61 -6.84 7.88
N GLU A 83 -11.58 -7.09 6.57
CA GLU A 83 -11.26 -6.06 5.57
C GLU A 83 -12.29 -4.93 5.57
N ARG A 84 -13.57 -5.22 5.85
CA ARG A 84 -14.60 -4.18 6.04
C ARG A 84 -14.41 -3.39 7.32
N THR A 85 -13.97 -4.03 8.40
CA THR A 85 -13.77 -3.37 9.70
C THR A 85 -12.53 -2.49 9.72
N TYR A 86 -11.40 -2.98 9.21
CA TYR A 86 -10.10 -2.32 9.38
C TYR A 86 -9.47 -1.77 8.09
N SER A 87 -10.06 -2.08 6.92
CA SER A 87 -9.53 -1.94 5.56
C SER A 87 -8.67 -3.13 5.09
N PRO A 88 -8.66 -3.43 3.78
CA PRO A 88 -7.85 -4.50 3.21
C PRO A 88 -6.35 -4.37 3.51
N GLU A 89 -5.82 -3.16 3.50
CA GLU A 89 -4.39 -2.87 3.70
C GLU A 89 -3.95 -3.19 5.13
N VAL A 90 -4.79 -2.87 6.13
CA VAL A 90 -4.52 -3.21 7.53
C VAL A 90 -4.51 -4.73 7.73
N VAL A 91 -5.49 -5.44 7.15
CA VAL A 91 -5.56 -6.91 7.23
C VAL A 91 -4.35 -7.57 6.57
N ARG A 92 -3.97 -7.15 5.36
CA ARG A 92 -2.77 -7.67 4.69
C ARG A 92 -1.51 -7.47 5.53
N GLN A 93 -1.38 -6.30 6.16
CA GLN A 93 -0.22 -5.98 6.99
C GLN A 93 -0.18 -6.82 8.27
N VAL A 94 -1.32 -7.08 8.90
CA VAL A 94 -1.41 -7.97 10.07
C VAL A 94 -1.10 -9.44 9.70
N LEU A 95 -1.50 -9.88 8.50
CA LEU A 95 -1.23 -11.23 8.01
C LEU A 95 0.20 -11.43 7.50
N GLY A 96 1.04 -10.39 7.45
CA GLY A 96 2.39 -10.48 6.90
C GLY A 96 2.41 -10.73 5.38
N GLU A 97 1.32 -10.41 4.68
CA GLU A 97 1.23 -10.47 3.21
C GLU A 97 1.89 -9.26 2.55
N VAL A 98 2.87 -8.65 3.24
CA VAL A 98 3.48 -7.36 2.95
C VAL A 98 4.99 -7.44 3.06
#